data_AF-A0A182FE15-F1
#
_entry.id   AF-A0A182FE15-F1
#
_cell.length_a   1.000
_cell.length_b   1.000
_cell.length_c   1.000
_cell.angle_alpha   90.00
_cell.angle_beta   90.00
_cell.angle_gamma   90.00
#
_symmetry.space_group_name_H-M   'P 1'
#
loop_
_entity.id
_entity.type
_entity.pdbx_description
1 polymer ?
#
loop_
_entity_poly.entity_id
_entity_poly.type
_entity_poly.pdbx_seq_one_letter_code
_entity_poly.pdbx_strand_id
1 'polypeptide(L)' 'MPFVDLGVVTSIEANHKQLETARKGQEVCIKIEPIPGETPKMFGRHFDEHDMLVSKLFTSAANVNSKSEQIGQ' A
#
# COMPACT_ATOMS: atom_id res chain seq x y z
N MET A 1 -15.05 -9.59 -5.97
CA MET A 1 -15.19 -8.70 -4.80
C MET A 1 -14.69 -7.32 -5.20
N PRO A 2 -15.32 -6.23 -4.72
CA PRO A 2 -14.89 -4.87 -5.06
C PRO A 2 -13.55 -4.53 -4.41
N PHE A 3 -12.80 -3.60 -5.01
CA PHE A 3 -11.59 -3.04 -4.40
C PHE A 3 -11.95 -2.24 -3.13
N VAL A 4 -11.08 -2.31 -2.12
CA VAL A 4 -11.18 -1.49 -0.91
C VAL A 4 -10.12 -0.40 -0.97
N ASP A 5 -10.56 0.85 -0.88
CA ASP A 5 -9.65 1.99 -0.76
C ASP A 5 -9.14 2.08 0.69
N LEU A 6 -7.83 1.84 0.87
CA LEU A 6 -7.19 1.88 2.19
C LEU A 6 -6.69 3.27 2.57
N GLY A 7 -6.15 4.02 1.60
CA GLY A 7 -5.48 5.28 1.88
C GLY A 7 -4.33 5.62 0.94
N VAL A 8 -3.45 6.50 1.41
CA VAL A 8 -2.26 6.96 0.70
C VAL A 8 -1.01 6.51 1.46
N VAL A 9 -0.03 5.98 0.74
CA VAL A 9 1.28 5.62 1.32
C VAL A 9 2.05 6.91 1.61
N THR A 10 2.46 7.10 2.87
CA THR A 10 3.17 8.31 3.34
C THR A 10 4.59 8.04 3.81
N SER A 11 4.93 6.77 4.09
CA SER A 11 6.30 6.36 4.42
C SER A 11 6.58 4.97 3.88
N ILE A 12 7.83 4.75 3.50
CA ILE A 12 8.40 3.45 3.14
C ILE A 12 9.70 3.32 3.93
N GLU A 13 9.87 2.21 4.64
CA GLU A 13 11.02 1.95 5.50
C GLU A 13 11.56 0.53 5.29
N ALA A 14 12.88 0.37 5.33
CA ALA A 14 13.53 -0.94 5.38
C ALA A 14 14.57 -0.94 6.50
N ASN A 15 14.52 -1.94 7.40
CA ASN A 15 15.44 -2.05 8.53
C ASN A 15 15.54 -0.75 9.35
N HIS A 16 14.40 -0.10 9.63
CA HIS A 16 14.30 1.17 10.36
C HIS A 16 14.95 2.39 9.66
N LYS A 17 15.19 2.31 8.35
CA LYS A 17 15.66 3.44 7.53
C LYS A 17 14.60 3.82 6.51
N GLN A 18 14.32 5.12 6.41
CA GLN A 18 13.40 5.66 5.41
C GLN A 18 13.97 5.49 4.00
N LEU A 19 13.10 5.10 3.07
CA LEU A 19 13.41 4.91 1.65
C LEU A 19 12.52 5.82 0.81
N GLU A 20 13.07 6.30 -0.32
CA GLU A 20 12.28 7.02 -1.32
C GLU A 20 11.50 6.07 -2.23
N THR A 21 12.05 4.88 -2.51
CA THR A 21 11.43 3.88 -3.38
C THR A 21 11.73 2.45 -2.90
N ALA A 22 10.80 1.53 -3.16
CA ALA A 22 10.98 0.10 -2.98
C ALA A 22 10.90 -0.62 -4.34
N ARG A 23 11.70 -1.67 -4.51
CA ARG A 23 11.77 -2.48 -5.74
C ARG A 23 11.34 -3.91 -5.46
N LYS A 24 11.04 -4.65 -6.53
CA LYS A 24 10.69 -6.07 -6.45
C LYS A 24 11.76 -6.86 -5.67
N GLY A 25 11.30 -7.68 -4.73
CA GLY A 25 12.17 -8.52 -3.89
C GLY A 25 12.70 -7.82 -2.63
N GLN A 26 12.33 -6.55 -2.39
CA GLN A 26 12.61 -5.89 -1.13
C GLN A 26 11.43 -6.03 -0.18
N GLU A 27 11.71 -6.48 1.04
CA GLU A 27 10.78 -6.42 2.16
C GLU A 27 10.88 -5.03 2.81
N VAL A 28 9.73 -4.35 2.89
CA VAL A 28 9.64 -2.98 3.40
C VAL A 28 8.41 -2.84 4.29
N CYS A 29 8.49 -1.96 5.26
CA CYS A 29 7.35 -1.46 6.02
C CYS A 29 6.78 -0.23 5.30
N ILE A 30 5.45 -0.16 5.18
CA ILE A 30 4.77 1.01 4.62
C ILE A 30 3.82 1.61 5.65
N LYS A 31 3.76 2.93 5.72
CA LYS A 31 2.73 3.66 6.47
C LYS A 31 1.64 4.09 5.50
N ILE A 32 0.40 3.73 5.78
CA ILE A 32 -0.78 4.15 5.02
C ILE A 32 -1.60 5.10 5.88
N GLU A 33 -1.86 6.31 5.38
CA GLU A 33 -2.79 7.24 6.02
C GLU A 33 -4.18 7.15 5.38
N PRO A 34 -5.25 7.21 6.19
CA PRO A 34 -6.61 7.08 5.69
C PRO A 34 -6.98 8.25 4.78
N ILE A 35 -7.93 8.01 3.87
CA ILE A 35 -8.48 9.04 3.00
C ILE A 35 -9.22 10.08 3.86
N PRO A 36 -8.94 11.39 3.72
CA PRO A 36 -9.66 12.42 4.47
C PRO A 36 -11.17 12.36 4.22
N GLY A 37 -11.95 12.36 5.30
CA GLY A 37 -13.41 12.28 5.23
C GLY A 37 -13.98 10.87 5.14
N GLU A 38 -13.14 9.83 5.00
CA GLU A 38 -13.57 8.44 5.07
C GLU A 38 -13.23 7.79 6.42
N THR A 39 -14.01 6.77 6.80
CA THR A 39 -13.68 5.97 7.99
C THR A 39 -12.50 5.04 7.69
N PRO A 40 -11.44 5.03 8.51
CA PRO A 40 -10.28 4.18 8.31
C PRO A 40 -10.62 2.69 8.21
N LYS A 41 -9.95 1.98 7.31
CA LYS A 41 -10.09 0.53 7.16
C LYS A 41 -9.13 -0.19 8.10
N MET A 42 -9.66 -1.14 8.86
CA MET A 42 -8.91 -1.90 9.87
C MET A 42 -8.43 -3.25 9.33
N PHE A 43 -7.15 -3.55 9.56
CA PHE A 43 -6.55 -4.88 9.35
C PHE A 43 -7.25 -5.93 10.24
N GLY A 44 -7.44 -7.13 9.72
CA GLY A 44 -8.17 -8.23 10.38
C GLY A 44 -9.70 -8.08 10.38
N ARG A 45 -10.23 -7.00 9.80
CA ARG A 45 -11.69 -6.81 9.63
C ARG A 45 -12.10 -6.48 8.20
N HIS A 46 -11.40 -5.55 7.56
CA HIS A 46 -11.70 -5.13 6.18
C HIS A 46 -10.74 -5.70 5.16
N PHE A 47 -9.50 -5.98 5.59
CA PHE A 47 -8.46 -6.63 4.80
C PHE A 47 -7.52 -7.40 5.73
N ASP A 48 -6.79 -8.36 5.18
CA ASP A 48 -5.79 -9.15 5.90
C ASP A 48 -4.50 -9.37 5.07
N GLU A 49 -3.61 -10.25 5.53
CA GLU A 49 -2.32 -10.56 4.90
C GLU A 49 -2.43 -11.35 3.60
N HIS A 50 -3.57 -11.98 3.34
CA HIS A 50 -3.85 -12.67 2.08
C HIS A 50 -4.34 -11.71 0.98
N ASP A 51 -4.76 -10.50 1.34
CA ASP A 51 -5.18 -9.49 0.39
C ASP A 51 -3.98 -8.86 -0.34
N MET A 52 -4.13 -8.72 -1.67
CA MET A 52 -3.14 -8.03 -2.47
C MET A 52 -3.35 -6.51 -2.43
N LEU A 53 -2.31 -5.79 -2.04
CA LEU A 53 -2.27 -4.33 -2.17
C LEU A 53 -1.87 -3.95 -3.60
N VAL A 54 -2.65 -3.04 -4.19
CA VAL A 54 -2.41 -2.51 -5.53
C VAL A 54 -2.45 -1.00 -5.51
N SER A 55 -1.60 -0.35 -6.31
CA SER A 55 -1.67 1.10 -6.50
C SER A 55 -2.92 1.47 -7.31
N LYS A 56 -3.74 2.36 -6.76
CA LYS A 56 -4.86 2.94 -7.51
C LYS A 56 -4.34 4.02 -8.45
N LEU A 57 -4.29 3.70 -9.74
CA LEU A 57 -3.88 4.64 -10.78
C LEU A 57 -5.11 5.42 -11.27
N PHE A 58 -5.08 6.74 -11.19
CA PHE A 58 -6.09 7.58 -11.83
C PHE A 58 -5.68 7.84 -13.29
N THR A 59 -6.53 7.46 -14.24
CA THR A 59 -6.32 7.71 -15.67
C THR A 59 -6.57 9.18 -16.00
N SER A 60 -5.68 10.07 -15.58
CA SER A 60 -5.55 11.43 -16.10
C SER A 60 -4.12 11.76 -16.55
N ALA A 61 -3.15 10.89 -16.26
CA ALA A 61 -1.85 10.88 -16.90
C ALA A 61 -1.27 9.46 -16.80
N ALA A 62 -0.83 8.90 -17.93
CA ALA A 62 -0.13 7.64 -17.96
C ALA A 62 1.13 7.70 -17.09
N ASN A 63 1.36 6.69 -16.24
CA ASN A 63 2.52 5.76 -16.25
C ASN A 63 2.91 5.19 -14.87
N VAL A 64 3.63 4.05 -14.92
CA VAL A 64 4.43 3.33 -13.91
C VAL A 64 3.78 2.12 -13.22
N ASN A 65 4.27 0.94 -13.62
CA ASN A 65 4.13 -0.35 -12.93
C ASN A 65 4.92 -0.35 -11.61
N SER A 66 4.25 -0.59 -10.49
CA SER A 66 4.88 -1.07 -9.26
C SER A 66 4.08 -2.25 -8.71
N LYS A 67 4.52 -3.47 -9.04
CA LYS A 67 4.20 -4.68 -8.29
C LYS A 67 5.14 -4.76 -7.09
N SER A 68 4.59 -4.86 -5.89
CA SER A 68 5.29 -5.44 -4.75
C SER A 68 4.33 -6.33 -3.98
N GLU A 69 4.61 -7.63 -4.08
CA GLU A 69 3.94 -8.75 -3.43
C GLU A 69 4.17 -8.75 -1.91
N GLN A 70 3.08 -9.10 -1.22
CA GLN A 70 2.90 -9.66 0.13
C GLN A 70 3.57 -8.98 1.33
N ILE A 71 2.71 -8.46 2.21
CA ILE A 71 2.95 -8.35 3.66
C ILE A 71 2.91 -9.78 4.25
N GLY A 72 4.04 -10.46 4.22
CA GLY A 72 4.28 -11.63 5.07
C GLY A 72 4.82 -11.17 6.42
N GLN A 73 4.19 -11.61 7.50
CA GLN A 73 4.91 -11.84 8.76
C GLN A 73 5.71 -13.14 8.67
#